data_AF-A0AAW7VKQ7-F1
#
_entry.id   AF-A0AAW7VKQ7-F1
#
_cell.length_a   1.000
_cell.length_b   1.000
_cell.length_c   1.000
_cell.angle_alpha   90.00
_cell.angle_beta   90.00
_cell.angle_gamma   90.00
#
_symmetry.space_group_name_H-M   'P 1'
#
loop_
_entity.id
_entity.type
_entity.pdbx_description
1 polymer ?
#
loop_
_entity_poly.entity_id
_entity_poly.type
_entity_poly.pdbx_seq_one_letter_code
_entity_poly.pdbx_strand_id
1 'polypeptide(L)'
;EMRVWGWGPGEESWLIDRQIIMGRHDDEQTLLRVDEAINKTYTRRNGAEMSVSRICWDTGGIDPTIVYERSKKHGLFRVIPIKGASVYGKPVASMPRKRNKNGVYLTEIGTDTAKEQIYNRFTLTPEGDEPLPGAVHFPNNPDIFDLTEAQ
;
A
#
# COMPACT_ATOMS: atom_id res chain seq x y z
N GLU A 1 -4.49 3.89 -9.22
CA GLU A 1 -3.93 2.52 -9.16
C GLU A 1 -3.85 2.07 -7.71
N MET A 2 -4.09 0.79 -7.45
CA MET A 2 -3.93 0.17 -6.13
C MET A 2 -3.13 -1.13 -6.27
N ARG A 3 -2.21 -1.38 -5.34
CA ARG A 3 -1.46 -2.63 -5.24
C ARG A 3 -1.70 -3.27 -3.89
N VAL A 4 -1.89 -4.58 -3.89
CA VAL A 4 -2.12 -5.35 -2.67
C VAL A 4 -0.91 -6.23 -2.41
N TRP A 5 -0.37 -6.09 -1.21
CA TRP A 5 0.81 -6.81 -0.76
C TRP A 5 0.47 -7.75 0.39
N GLY A 6 0.96 -8.99 0.30
CA GLY A 6 0.98 -9.94 1.39
C GLY A 6 2.29 -9.82 2.17
N TRP A 7 2.22 -9.98 3.49
CA TRP A 7 3.39 -9.91 4.37
C TRP A 7 3.49 -11.17 5.21
N GLY A 8 4.69 -11.74 5.26
CA GLY A 8 5.04 -12.91 6.05
C GLY A 8 6.05 -12.61 7.16
N PRO A 9 6.48 -13.63 7.91
CA PRO A 9 7.55 -13.51 8.89
C PRO A 9 8.83 -12.91 8.28
N GLY A 10 9.58 -12.14 9.07
CA GLY A 10 10.83 -11.53 8.59
C GLY A 10 10.64 -10.40 7.58
N GLU A 11 9.43 -9.84 7.46
CA GLU A 11 9.08 -8.79 6.48
C GLU A 11 9.28 -9.20 5.02
N GLU A 12 9.20 -10.51 4.77
CA GLU A 12 9.07 -11.05 3.42
C GLU A 12 7.72 -10.63 2.84
N SER A 13 7.69 -10.26 1.56
CA SER A 13 6.53 -9.63 0.94
C SER A 13 6.23 -10.16 -0.45
N TRP A 14 4.94 -10.24 -0.80
CA TRP A 14 4.46 -10.72 -2.09
C TRP A 14 3.49 -9.72 -2.71
N LEU A 15 3.70 -9.35 -3.97
CA LEU A 15 2.69 -8.61 -4.73
C LEU A 15 1.56 -9.59 -5.12
N ILE A 16 0.38 -9.39 -4.55
CA ILE A 16 -0.78 -10.29 -4.70
C ILE A 16 -1.69 -9.84 -5.85
N ASP A 17 -1.90 -8.53 -5.99
CA ASP A 17 -2.91 -8.00 -6.89
C ASP A 17 -2.57 -6.56 -7.31
N ARG A 18 -3.00 -6.20 -8.51
CA ARG A 18 -2.91 -4.84 -9.07
C ARG A 18 -4.28 -4.48 -9.63
N GLN A 19 -4.81 -3.35 -9.17
CA GLN A 19 -6.12 -2.89 -9.58
C GLN A 19 -6.03 -1.49 -10.17
N ILE A 20 -6.44 -1.36 -11.43
CA ILE A 20 -6.55 -0.09 -12.13
C ILE A 20 -8.03 0.32 -12.16
N ILE A 21 -8.35 1.33 -11.34
CA ILE A 21 -9.69 1.89 -11.26
C ILE A 21 -9.72 3.13 -12.15
N MET A 22 -10.36 3.01 -13.30
CA MET A 22 -10.50 4.09 -14.27
C MET A 22 -11.59 5.08 -13.83
N GLY A 23 -11.33 6.37 -14.00
CA GLY A 23 -12.28 7.43 -13.67
C GLY A 23 -11.61 8.66 -13.09
N ARG A 24 -12.40 9.69 -12.77
CA ARG A 24 -11.90 10.87 -12.06
C ARG A 24 -11.82 10.58 -10.57
N HIS A 25 -10.77 11.08 -9.92
CA HIS A 25 -10.53 10.84 -8.50
C HIS A 25 -11.55 11.51 -7.56
N ASP A 26 -12.28 12.53 -8.05
CA ASP A 26 -13.31 13.29 -7.34
C ASP A 26 -14.74 12.79 -7.60
N ASP A 27 -14.91 11.84 -8.52
CA ASP A 27 -16.21 11.29 -8.87
C ASP A 27 -16.63 10.16 -7.91
N GLU A 28 -17.85 10.27 -7.36
CA GLU A 28 -18.34 9.33 -6.35
C GLU A 28 -18.52 7.92 -6.91
N GLN A 29 -18.88 7.74 -8.20
CA GLN A 29 -18.94 6.39 -8.80
C GLN A 29 -17.54 5.75 -8.85
N THR A 30 -16.53 6.53 -9.19
CA THR A 30 -15.13 6.08 -9.15
C THR A 30 -14.70 5.74 -7.73
N LEU A 31 -15.07 6.56 -6.74
CA LEU A 31 -14.75 6.30 -5.35
C LEU A 31 -15.51 5.10 -4.77
N LEU A 32 -16.73 4.79 -5.24
CA LEU A 32 -17.44 3.56 -4.88
C LEU A 32 -16.70 2.31 -5.37
N ARG A 33 -16.15 2.34 -6.58
CA ARG A 33 -15.27 1.25 -7.07
C ARG A 33 -13.98 1.14 -6.26
N VAL A 34 -13.43 2.25 -5.78
CA VAL A 34 -12.32 2.22 -4.82
C VAL A 34 -12.76 1.57 -3.51
N ASP A 35 -13.94 1.91 -3.00
CA ASP A 35 -14.47 1.31 -1.78
C ASP A 35 -14.67 -0.21 -1.93
N GLU A 36 -15.14 -0.68 -3.09
CA GLU A 36 -15.22 -2.11 -3.41
C GLU A 36 -13.84 -2.77 -3.39
N ALA A 37 -12.85 -2.14 -4.03
CA ALA A 37 -11.48 -2.62 -4.07
C ALA A 37 -10.83 -2.69 -2.67
N ILE A 38 -11.08 -1.70 -1.82
CA ILE A 38 -10.65 -1.64 -0.41
C ILE A 38 -11.25 -2.80 0.41
N ASN A 39 -12.47 -3.21 0.09
CA ASN A 39 -13.22 -4.24 0.80
C ASN A 39 -13.09 -5.64 0.19
N LYS A 40 -12.32 -5.79 -0.90
CA LYS A 40 -12.08 -7.09 -1.54
C LYS A 40 -11.46 -8.09 -0.56
N THR A 41 -11.96 -9.32 -0.60
CA THR A 41 -11.39 -10.47 0.11
C THR A 41 -10.58 -11.34 -0.85
N TYR A 42 -9.56 -12.00 -0.30
CA TYR A 42 -8.67 -12.91 -1.01
C TYR A 42 -8.75 -14.29 -0.38
N THR A 43 -8.90 -15.32 -1.20
CA THR A 43 -8.97 -16.70 -0.71
C THR A 43 -7.56 -17.27 -0.58
N ARG A 44 -7.23 -17.78 0.61
CA ARG A 44 -5.97 -18.48 0.88
C ARG A 44 -6.02 -19.91 0.32
N ARG A 45 -4.86 -20.55 0.18
CA ARG A 45 -4.75 -21.95 -0.28
C ARG A 45 -5.61 -22.93 0.55
N ASN A 46 -5.81 -22.66 1.84
CA ASN A 46 -6.61 -23.49 2.73
C ASN A 46 -8.13 -23.17 2.67
N GLY A 47 -8.57 -22.33 1.72
CA GLY A 47 -9.97 -21.94 1.55
C GLY A 47 -10.45 -20.82 2.48
N ALA A 48 -9.62 -20.35 3.42
CA ALA A 48 -9.99 -19.25 4.29
C ALA A 48 -9.93 -17.90 3.56
N GLU A 49 -10.91 -17.03 3.80
CA GLU A 49 -10.91 -15.66 3.28
C GLU A 49 -10.03 -14.74 4.13
N MET A 50 -9.38 -13.79 3.46
CA MET A 50 -8.54 -12.77 4.06
C MET A 50 -8.86 -11.40 3.46
N SER A 51 -9.25 -10.46 4.30
CA SER A 51 -9.50 -9.07 3.89
C SER A 51 -8.22 -8.23 3.88
N VAL A 52 -8.21 -7.14 3.11
CA VAL A 52 -7.15 -6.12 3.17
C VAL A 52 -7.17 -5.44 4.55
N SER A 53 -6.06 -5.58 5.29
CA SER A 53 -5.95 -5.13 6.68
C SER A 53 -5.68 -3.63 6.81
N ARG A 54 -4.79 -3.10 5.96
CA ARG A 54 -4.37 -1.70 5.95
C ARG A 54 -4.15 -1.22 4.52
N ILE A 55 -4.45 0.05 4.31
CA ILE A 55 -4.36 0.74 3.03
C ILE A 55 -3.68 2.08 3.29
N CYS A 56 -2.57 2.30 2.61
CA CYS A 56 -1.91 3.59 2.58
C CYS A 56 -2.33 4.32 1.31
N TRP A 57 -3.05 5.43 1.46
CA TRP A 57 -3.53 6.21 0.33
C TRP A 57 -2.79 7.53 0.28
N ASP A 58 -2.01 7.73 -0.79
CA ASP A 58 -1.29 8.98 -1.01
C ASP A 58 -2.23 10.15 -1.25
N THR A 59 -2.00 11.22 -0.50
CA THR A 59 -2.72 12.49 -0.62
C THR A 59 -2.07 13.43 -1.64
N GLY A 60 -0.88 13.10 -2.13
CA GLY A 60 -0.18 13.89 -3.15
C GLY A 60 -0.93 13.94 -4.48
N GLY A 61 -1.00 15.12 -5.09
CA GLY A 61 -1.53 15.29 -6.45
C GLY A 61 -3.06 15.29 -6.59
N ILE A 62 -3.81 15.12 -5.50
CA ILE A 62 -5.28 15.22 -5.46
C ILE A 62 -5.74 16.07 -4.27
N ASP A 63 -7.03 16.38 -4.18
CA ASP A 63 -7.58 16.99 -2.97
C ASP A 63 -7.48 16.00 -1.79
N PRO A 64 -6.70 16.31 -0.72
CA PRO A 64 -6.55 15.42 0.42
C PRO A 64 -7.85 15.14 1.17
N THR A 65 -8.85 16.00 1.05
CA THR A 65 -10.16 15.81 1.71
C THR A 65 -10.83 14.51 1.26
N ILE A 66 -10.69 14.13 -0.01
CA ILE A 66 -11.21 12.88 -0.57
C ILE A 66 -10.68 11.68 0.24
N VAL A 67 -9.37 11.63 0.45
CA VAL A 67 -8.71 10.56 1.21
C VAL A 67 -9.10 10.62 2.69
N TYR A 68 -9.23 11.82 3.26
CA TYR A 68 -9.61 12.00 4.66
C TYR A 68 -11.05 11.52 4.93
N GLU A 69 -11.99 11.80 4.03
CA GLU A 69 -13.36 11.30 4.13
C GLU A 69 -13.38 9.76 4.02
N ARG A 70 -12.62 9.17 3.10
CA ARG A 70 -12.50 7.70 2.99
C ARG A 70 -11.82 7.06 4.20
N SER A 71 -10.84 7.73 4.79
CA SER A 71 -10.23 7.32 6.06
C SER A 71 -11.24 7.29 7.20
N LYS A 72 -12.09 8.31 7.32
CA LYS A 72 -13.17 8.33 8.32
C LYS A 72 -14.24 7.27 8.05
N LYS A 73 -14.62 7.06 6.78
CA LYS A 73 -15.64 6.09 6.35
C LYS A 73 -15.25 4.64 6.65
N HIS A 74 -14.03 4.24 6.29
CA HIS A 74 -13.58 2.83 6.39
C HIS A 74 -12.80 2.51 7.67
N GLY A 75 -12.43 3.54 8.44
CA GLY A 75 -11.71 3.43 9.69
C GLY A 75 -10.32 4.04 9.63
N LEU A 76 -10.01 4.89 10.61
CA LEU A 76 -8.79 5.71 10.67
C LEU A 76 -7.48 4.92 10.70
N PHE A 77 -7.53 3.66 11.11
CA PHE A 77 -6.38 2.75 11.16
C PHE A 77 -6.36 1.73 10.02
N ARG A 78 -7.44 1.70 9.22
CA ARG A 78 -7.57 0.83 8.05
C ARG A 78 -7.17 1.57 6.78
N VAL A 79 -7.75 2.75 6.53
CA VAL A 79 -7.37 3.64 5.43
C VAL A 79 -6.58 4.80 6.01
N ILE A 80 -5.27 4.80 5.78
CA ILE A 80 -4.31 5.74 6.34
C ILE A 80 -3.91 6.71 5.24
N PRO A 81 -4.24 8.01 5.38
CA PRO A 81 -3.72 9.04 4.50
C PRO A 81 -2.22 9.17 4.69
N ILE A 82 -1.45 9.08 3.62
CA ILE A 82 0.00 9.26 3.64
C ILE A 82 0.42 10.47 2.82
N LYS A 83 1.58 11.02 3.14
CA LYS A 83 2.30 11.98 2.30
C LYS A 83 3.81 11.78 2.44
N GLY A 84 4.56 12.08 1.39
CA GLY A 84 6.02 12.15 1.46
C GLY A 84 6.47 13.25 2.43
N ALA A 85 7.49 12.96 3.23
CA ALA A 85 8.15 13.95 4.06
C ALA A 85 9.01 14.88 3.18
N SER A 86 8.98 16.18 3.46
CA SER A 86 9.79 17.19 2.75
C SER A 86 11.22 17.31 3.29
N VAL A 87 11.59 16.50 4.28
CA VAL A 87 12.87 16.56 4.98
C VAL A 87 13.53 15.18 4.91
N TYR A 88 14.83 15.18 4.63
CA TYR A 88 15.67 13.98 4.55
C TYR A 88 15.86 13.31 5.92
N GLY A 89 16.09 11.99 5.93
CA GLY A 89 16.44 11.23 7.14
C GLY A 89 15.26 11.02 8.09
N LYS A 90 14.03 11.15 7.59
CA LYS A 90 12.83 10.80 8.35
C LYS A 90 12.65 9.27 8.39
N PRO A 91 12.13 8.70 9.48
CA PRO A 91 11.76 7.28 9.52
C PRO A 91 10.81 6.93 8.36
N VAL A 92 10.86 5.67 7.91
CA VAL A 92 10.01 5.15 6.82
C VAL A 92 8.54 5.53 7.00
N ALA A 93 8.00 5.41 8.22
CA ALA A 93 6.67 5.88 8.56
C ALA A 93 6.68 6.62 9.89
N SER A 94 6.19 7.86 9.88
CA SER A 94 6.02 8.71 11.06
C SER A 94 4.54 8.97 11.30
N MET A 95 3.88 8.04 12.01
CA MET A 95 2.46 8.18 12.34
C MET A 95 2.25 9.16 13.50
N PRO A 96 1.41 10.20 13.34
CA PRO A 96 1.19 11.17 14.41
C PRO A 96 0.39 10.57 15.57
N ARG A 97 0.68 11.02 16.80
CA ARG A 97 -0.08 10.59 18.00
C ARG A 97 -1.47 11.22 18.11
N LYS A 98 -1.66 12.39 17.49
CA LYS A 98 -2.91 13.17 17.53
C LYS A 98 -3.48 13.29 16.13
N ARG A 99 -4.81 13.37 16.06
CA ARG A 99 -5.54 13.64 14.82
C ARG A 99 -5.29 15.09 14.39
N ASN A 100 -5.28 15.34 13.09
CA ASN A 100 -5.24 16.69 12.54
C ASN A 100 -6.62 17.38 12.63
N LYS A 101 -6.72 18.62 12.14
CA LYS A 101 -7.97 19.39 12.08
C LYS A 101 -9.10 18.71 11.31
N ASN A 102 -8.77 17.79 10.40
CA ASN A 102 -9.72 17.02 9.59
C ASN A 102 -10.09 15.67 10.23
N GLY A 103 -9.60 15.40 11.45
CA GLY A 103 -9.95 14.20 12.22
C GLY A 103 -9.19 12.93 11.84
N VAL A 104 -8.10 13.01 11.06
CA VAL A 104 -7.34 11.85 10.57
C VAL A 104 -5.88 11.85 11.06
N TYR A 105 -5.23 10.69 10.97
CA TYR A 105 -3.80 10.53 11.24
C TYR A 105 -3.01 10.57 9.92
N LEU A 106 -2.74 11.80 9.43
CA LEU A 106 -1.90 12.00 8.24
C LEU A 106 -0.46 11.55 8.56
N THR A 107 -0.04 10.44 7.94
CA THR A 107 1.24 9.81 8.22
C THR A 107 2.29 10.28 7.23
N GLU A 108 3.45 10.71 7.73
CA GLU A 108 4.57 11.14 6.88
C GLU A 108 5.47 9.95 6.55
N ILE A 109 5.85 9.84 5.28
CA ILE A 109 6.73 8.79 4.77
C ILE A 109 8.10 9.39 4.46
N GLY A 110 9.14 8.93 5.14
CA GLY A 110 10.53 9.26 4.80
C GLY A 110 10.92 8.56 3.51
N THR A 111 10.66 9.20 2.37
CA THR A 111 10.79 8.54 1.05
C THR A 111 12.21 8.10 0.71
N ASP A 112 13.22 8.85 1.17
CA ASP A 112 14.63 8.52 1.03
C ASP A 112 14.99 7.23 1.78
N THR A 113 14.69 7.18 3.08
CA THR A 113 14.96 6.04 3.95
C THR A 113 14.15 4.81 3.50
N ALA A 114 12.90 5.00 3.08
CA ALA A 114 12.06 3.93 2.55
C ALA A 114 12.66 3.32 1.27
N LYS A 115 13.08 4.17 0.32
CA LYS A 115 13.73 3.72 -0.91
C LYS A 115 15.00 2.95 -0.63
N GLU A 116 15.88 3.48 0.22
CA GLU A 116 17.13 2.80 0.58
C GLU A 116 16.86 1.39 1.14
N GLN A 117 15.92 1.25 2.06
CA GLN A 117 15.54 -0.06 2.60
C GLN A 117 14.97 -1.00 1.55
N ILE A 118 14.11 -0.50 0.65
CA ILE A 118 13.52 -1.33 -0.42
C ILE A 118 14.58 -1.75 -1.43
N TYR A 119 15.46 -0.85 -1.86
CA TYR A 119 16.56 -1.18 -2.78
C TYR A 119 17.52 -2.21 -2.18
N ASN A 120 17.83 -2.09 -0.89
CA ASN A 120 18.63 -3.10 -0.19
C ASN A 120 17.93 -4.47 -0.12
N ARG A 121 16.60 -4.52 -0.11
CA ARG A 121 15.85 -5.79 -0.19
C ARG A 121 15.86 -6.39 -1.59
N PHE A 122 15.88 -5.56 -2.63
CA PHE A 122 15.94 -6.03 -4.01
C PHE A 122 17.28 -6.66 -4.40
N THR A 123 18.35 -6.44 -3.62
CA THR A 123 19.63 -7.15 -3.82
C THR A 123 19.61 -8.57 -3.25
N LEU A 124 18.62 -8.89 -2.42
CA LEU A 124 18.45 -10.23 -1.87
C LEU A 124 18.06 -11.20 -2.99
N THR A 125 18.85 -12.24 -3.17
CA THR A 125 18.58 -13.31 -4.14
C THR A 125 18.18 -14.57 -3.38
N PRO A 126 16.91 -14.99 -3.43
CA PRO A 126 16.47 -16.23 -2.81
C PRO A 126 17.20 -17.43 -3.42
N GLU A 127 17.75 -18.31 -2.58
CA GLU A 127 18.31 -19.60 -3.00
C GLU A 127 17.23 -20.68 -2.86
N GLY A 128 16.53 -20.97 -3.97
CA GLY A 128 15.44 -21.96 -3.97
C GLY A 128 14.16 -21.44 -3.31
N ASP A 129 13.44 -22.33 -2.63
CA ASP A 129 12.14 -22.06 -2.00
C ASP A 129 12.24 -21.76 -0.48
N GLU A 130 13.46 -21.60 0.05
CA GLU A 130 13.66 -21.30 1.46
C GLU A 130 13.26 -19.85 1.79
N PRO A 131 12.54 -19.61 2.90
CA PRO A 131 12.17 -18.26 3.30
C PRO A 131 13.40 -17.36 3.50
N LEU A 132 13.38 -16.19 2.87
CA LEU A 132 14.46 -15.20 2.98
C LEU A 132 13.91 -13.91 3.61
N PRO A 133 14.28 -13.58 4.87
CA PRO A 133 13.83 -12.36 5.52
C PRO A 133 14.10 -11.11 4.67
N GLY A 134 13.06 -10.30 4.47
CA GLY A 134 13.11 -9.09 3.67
C GLY A 134 13.02 -9.30 2.15
N ALA A 135 12.95 -10.54 1.65
CA ALA A 135 12.78 -10.78 0.21
C ALA A 135 11.45 -10.23 -0.30
N VAL A 136 11.48 -9.74 -1.55
CA VAL A 136 10.32 -9.20 -2.25
C VAL A 136 10.01 -10.08 -3.45
N HIS A 137 8.81 -10.64 -3.47
CA HIS A 137 8.36 -11.61 -4.45
C HIS A 137 7.38 -10.97 -5.42
N PHE A 138 7.69 -11.10 -6.71
CA PHE A 138 6.84 -10.66 -7.79
C PHE A 138 6.16 -11.85 -8.45
N PRO A 139 4.85 -11.77 -8.75
CA PRO A 139 4.14 -12.85 -9.40
C PRO A 139 4.58 -12.95 -10.87
N ASN A 140 4.68 -14.17 -11.38
CA ASN A 140 4.79 -14.40 -12.81
C ASN A 140 3.40 -14.28 -13.47
N ASN A 141 2.81 -13.09 -13.41
CA ASN A 141 1.51 -12.78 -13.98
C ASN A 141 1.53 -11.37 -14.59
N PRO A 142 1.48 -11.22 -15.93
CA PRO A 142 1.58 -9.94 -16.61
C PRO A 142 0.41 -8.98 -16.32
N ASP A 143 -0.74 -9.48 -15.86
CA ASP A 143 -1.86 -8.61 -15.47
C ASP A 143 -1.60 -7.89 -14.13
N ILE A 144 -0.70 -8.44 -13.31
CA ILE A 144 -0.37 -7.93 -11.97
C ILE A 144 0.99 -7.25 -11.96
N PHE A 145 1.97 -7.86 -12.64
CA PHE A 145 3.34 -7.38 -12.73
C PHE A 145 3.87 -7.67 -14.14
N ASP A 146 4.04 -6.62 -14.92
CA ASP A 146 4.46 -6.73 -16.32
C ASP A 146 5.99 -6.54 -16.50
N LEU A 147 6.51 -6.91 -17.67
CA LEU A 147 7.94 -6.80 -17.98
C LEU A 147 8.43 -5.36 -18.06
N THR A 148 7.53 -4.37 -18.24
CA THR A 148 7.93 -2.96 -18.25
C THR A 148 8.17 -2.44 -16.83
N GLU A 149 7.52 -3.03 -15.82
CA GLU A 149 7.77 -2.75 -14.41
C GLU A 149 9.03 -3.45 -13.86
N ALA A 150 9.51 -4.48 -14.56
CA ALA A 150 10.70 -5.24 -14.18
C ALA A 150 12.02 -4.65 -14.72
N GLN A 151 11.95 -3.66 -15.62
CA GLN A 151 13.10 -2.96 -16.22
C GLN A 151 13.44 -1.68 -15.47
#